data_AF-Q24AU0-F1
#
_entry.id   AF-Q24AU0-F1
#
_cell.length_a   1.000
_cell.length_b   1.000
_cell.length_c   1.000
_cell.angle_alpha   90.00
_cell.angle_beta   90.00
_cell.angle_gamma   90.00
#
_symmetry.space_group_name_H-M   'P 1'
#
loop_
_entity.id
_entity.type
_entity.pdbx_description
1 polymer ?
#
loop_
_entity_poly.entity_id
_entity_poly.type
_entity_poly.pdbx_seq_one_letter_code
_entity_poly.pdbx_strand_id
1 'polypeptide(L)'
;MQQLSAKIPQNQIFVQVKAVQSMKQNKIGIQGAKYISNAIKHFRRAIQLDIDLNDNNIKEEGAQYIADALQNCQNITTFNLSLRNNKIGAESIKNIANSLEMFKKLSQLHLDLFGNQINIDGTPYIARALYYCNNINHLSIDLGQNNIKDEGANIIASGLEKCENLSYLKIALKRNYISSEGAKNISNALKRCNKITGLNIDFGVNKISAEGVKNIANSLTKCKNITLLKLDFYENKIISEGIFSITKALEKCQKISKLNISFGYIQIGDEGVYYISRAFEKCQNITQLNLDFRSNEIQDEGAQSISATLEKGQNITELYLNLEQNKISMKGINNLIMALERSQNIIKLYFYLKQNSYIFITFKLYLINNQRYEDDKHVSICFK
;
A
#
# COMPACT_ATOMS: atom_id res chain seq x y z
N MET A 1 22.32 14.12 9.52
CA MET A 1 22.45 14.44 10.95
C MET A 1 21.07 14.66 11.54
N GLN A 2 20.57 13.73 12.34
CA GLN A 2 20.01 13.95 13.67
C GLN A 2 19.68 12.59 14.28
N GLN A 3 20.42 12.25 15.33
CA GLN A 3 20.26 11.06 16.14
C GLN A 3 19.02 11.21 17.02
N LEU A 4 18.13 10.21 16.99
CA LEU A 4 17.25 9.92 18.11
C LEU A 4 17.87 8.73 18.85
N SER A 5 18.67 9.04 19.87
CA SER A 5 19.24 8.06 20.79
C SER A 5 18.20 7.69 21.86
N ALA A 6 17.36 6.71 21.55
CA ALA A 6 16.78 5.88 22.61
C ALA A 6 17.85 4.86 23.02
N LYS A 7 18.10 4.71 24.33
CA LYS A 7 19.06 3.73 24.88
C LYS A 7 18.66 2.31 24.45
N ILE A 8 19.28 1.82 23.37
CA ILE A 8 19.20 0.43 22.94
C ILE A 8 19.98 -0.43 23.96
N PRO A 9 19.38 -1.49 24.53
CA PRO A 9 20.11 -2.41 25.41
C PRO A 9 21.34 -2.98 24.68
N GLN A 10 22.50 -3.00 25.35
CA GLN A 10 23.83 -3.32 24.80
C GLN A 10 23.99 -4.70 24.09
N ASN A 11 22.91 -5.49 23.93
CA ASN A 11 22.92 -6.82 23.33
C ASN A 11 22.08 -6.97 22.05
N GLN A 12 21.57 -5.87 21.48
CA GLN A 12 20.76 -5.90 20.25
C GLN A 12 21.56 -5.37 19.06
N ILE A 13 21.88 -6.24 18.09
CA ILE A 13 22.58 -5.85 16.86
C ILE A 13 21.56 -5.62 15.75
N PHE A 14 21.57 -4.40 15.21
CA PHE A 14 20.82 -3.99 14.03
C PHE A 14 21.74 -4.02 12.82
N VAL A 15 21.33 -4.74 11.77
CA VAL A 15 22.12 -4.85 10.54
C VAL A 15 21.34 -4.29 9.37
N GLN A 16 21.97 -3.37 8.66
CA GLN A 16 21.45 -2.82 7.41
C GLN A 16 22.45 -3.01 6.28
N VAL A 17 22.03 -3.72 5.25
CA VAL A 17 22.77 -3.95 4.01
C VAL A 17 22.00 -3.26 2.89
N LYS A 18 22.56 -2.16 2.39
CA LYS A 18 21.96 -1.40 1.28
C LYS A 18 22.93 -1.35 0.11
N ALA A 19 22.46 -1.75 -1.07
CA ALA A 19 23.13 -1.36 -2.30
C ALA A 19 23.02 0.16 -2.47
N VAL A 20 24.14 0.86 -2.63
CA VAL A 20 24.17 2.33 -2.77
C VAL A 20 23.43 2.72 -4.05
N GLN A 21 22.25 3.36 -3.97
CA GLN A 21 21.46 3.84 -5.12
C GLN A 21 22.11 5.04 -5.86
N SER A 22 23.40 4.97 -6.17
CA SER A 22 24.04 5.92 -7.08
C SER A 22 23.58 5.60 -8.51
N MET A 23 22.67 6.42 -9.03
CA MET A 23 22.25 6.55 -10.44
C MET A 23 22.45 5.33 -11.35
N LYS A 24 21.36 4.55 -11.55
CA LYS A 24 21.17 3.50 -12.58
C LYS A 24 22.29 2.44 -12.66
N GLN A 25 21.95 1.23 -12.20
CA GLN A 25 22.66 -0.04 -12.45
C GLN A 25 23.97 -0.22 -11.69
N ASN A 26 23.90 -0.42 -10.37
CA ASN A 26 24.92 -1.24 -9.75
C ASN A 26 24.73 -2.66 -10.29
N LYS A 27 25.56 -3.06 -11.23
CA LYS A 27 25.65 -4.45 -11.69
C LYS A 27 26.27 -5.32 -10.58
N ILE A 28 25.74 -5.25 -9.34
CA ILE A 28 26.10 -6.19 -8.25
C ILE A 28 26.05 -7.60 -8.85
N GLY A 29 24.94 -7.90 -9.54
CA GLY A 29 24.75 -9.18 -10.20
C GLY A 29 24.91 -10.34 -9.23
N ILE A 30 25.17 -11.51 -9.79
CA ILE A 30 25.31 -12.75 -9.01
C ILE A 30 26.52 -12.67 -8.06
N GLN A 31 27.65 -12.16 -8.55
CA GLN A 31 28.90 -12.14 -7.81
C GLN A 31 28.88 -11.15 -6.63
N GLY A 32 28.28 -9.97 -6.81
CA GLY A 32 28.09 -9.03 -5.72
C GLY A 32 27.12 -9.57 -4.66
N ALA A 33 26.05 -10.26 -5.08
CA ALA A 33 25.15 -10.95 -4.16
C ALA A 33 25.89 -12.01 -3.34
N LYS A 34 26.81 -12.77 -3.97
CA LYS A 34 27.69 -13.72 -3.28
C LYS A 34 28.58 -13.05 -2.22
N TYR A 35 29.20 -11.91 -2.53
CA TYR A 35 30.02 -11.17 -1.55
C TYR A 35 29.18 -10.67 -0.37
N ILE A 36 27.99 -10.13 -0.64
CA ILE A 36 27.05 -9.70 0.40
C ILE A 36 26.62 -10.87 1.28
N SER A 37 26.31 -12.02 0.67
CA SER A 37 25.95 -13.26 1.36
C SER A 37 27.08 -13.75 2.29
N ASN A 38 28.33 -13.61 1.84
CA ASN A 38 29.49 -13.92 2.66
C ASN A 38 29.63 -13.01 3.89
N ALA A 39 29.12 -11.78 3.86
CA ALA A 39 29.03 -10.95 5.06
C ALA A 39 27.85 -11.37 5.95
N ILE A 40 26.67 -11.61 5.35
CA ILE A 40 25.43 -11.94 6.07
C ILE A 40 25.58 -13.14 6.99
N LYS A 41 26.31 -14.18 6.57
CA LYS A 41 26.51 -15.41 7.37
C LYS A 41 27.15 -15.18 8.75
N HIS A 42 27.80 -14.02 8.97
CA HIS A 42 28.43 -13.66 10.23
C HIS A 42 27.49 -12.94 11.20
N PHE A 43 26.29 -12.51 10.78
CA PHE A 43 25.33 -11.77 11.60
C PHE A 43 24.45 -12.66 12.50
N ARG A 44 25.04 -13.67 13.14
CA ARG A 44 24.33 -14.69 13.95
C ARG A 44 23.56 -14.13 15.16
N ARG A 45 23.95 -12.95 15.64
CA ARG A 45 23.35 -12.26 16.79
C ARG A 45 22.40 -11.12 16.37
N ALA A 46 22.18 -10.92 15.07
CA ALA A 46 21.27 -9.89 14.59
C ALA A 46 19.83 -10.21 15.03
N ILE A 47 19.13 -9.16 15.45
CA ILE A 47 17.68 -9.23 15.76
C ILE A 47 16.84 -8.56 14.68
N GLN A 48 17.46 -7.67 13.90
CA GLN A 48 16.88 -7.02 12.74
C GLN A 48 17.88 -7.09 11.58
N LEU A 49 17.36 -7.42 10.41
CA LEU A 49 18.14 -7.49 9.18
C LEU A 49 17.35 -6.83 8.04
N ASP A 50 17.93 -5.77 7.49
CA ASP A 50 17.41 -5.06 6.32
C ASP A 50 18.35 -5.30 5.14
N ILE A 51 17.85 -5.92 4.07
CA ILE A 51 18.58 -6.17 2.83
C ILE A 51 17.84 -5.49 1.68
N ASP A 52 18.44 -4.47 1.09
CA ASP A 52 17.95 -3.81 -0.12
C ASP A 52 18.92 -4.05 -1.28
N LEU A 53 18.47 -4.89 -2.22
CA LEU A 53 19.15 -5.20 -3.48
C LEU A 53 18.27 -4.88 -4.69
N ASN A 54 17.35 -3.93 -4.59
CA ASN A 54 16.48 -3.54 -5.70
C ASN A 54 17.28 -3.18 -6.98
N ASP A 55 16.78 -3.61 -8.14
CA ASP A 55 17.33 -3.26 -9.46
C ASP A 55 18.81 -3.66 -9.70
N ASN A 56 19.26 -4.79 -9.13
CA ASN A 56 20.67 -5.23 -9.18
C ASN A 56 20.94 -6.44 -10.09
N ASN A 57 19.92 -6.96 -10.78
CA ASN A 57 20.02 -8.11 -11.69
C ASN A 57 20.77 -9.30 -11.05
N ILE A 58 20.45 -9.61 -9.78
CA ILE A 58 21.11 -10.70 -9.05
C ILE A 58 20.74 -12.08 -9.60
N LYS A 59 19.59 -12.18 -10.30
CA LYS A 59 19.03 -13.43 -10.85
C LYS A 59 18.80 -14.49 -9.75
N GLU A 60 18.39 -15.68 -10.16
CA GLU A 60 18.08 -16.75 -9.21
C GLU A 60 19.31 -17.19 -8.40
N GLU A 61 20.47 -17.30 -9.03
CA GLU A 61 21.73 -17.68 -8.38
C GLU A 61 22.17 -16.69 -7.30
N GLY A 62 21.99 -15.38 -7.53
CA GLY A 62 22.30 -14.37 -6.53
C GLY A 62 21.33 -14.40 -5.34
N ALA A 63 20.04 -14.61 -5.60
CA ALA A 63 19.05 -14.79 -4.53
C ALA A 63 19.30 -16.08 -3.73
N GLN A 64 19.81 -17.14 -4.38
CA GLN A 64 20.22 -18.37 -3.70
C GLN A 64 21.31 -18.09 -2.67
N TYR A 65 22.37 -17.37 -3.03
CA TYR A 65 23.43 -17.06 -2.08
C TYR A 65 22.90 -16.29 -0.86
N ILE A 66 21.98 -15.35 -1.08
CA ILE A 66 21.36 -14.58 0.00
C ILE A 66 20.56 -15.51 0.92
N ALA A 67 19.72 -16.37 0.35
CA ALA A 67 18.95 -17.36 1.11
C ALA A 67 19.86 -18.27 1.95
N ASP A 68 20.91 -18.83 1.36
CA ASP A 68 21.85 -19.70 2.08
C ASP A 68 22.53 -18.98 3.26
N ALA A 69 22.87 -17.70 3.10
CA ALA A 69 23.44 -16.92 4.18
C ALA A 69 22.45 -16.67 5.34
N LEU A 70 21.16 -16.46 5.02
CA LEU A 70 20.10 -16.19 6.00
C LEU A 70 19.88 -17.35 6.98
N GLN A 71 20.18 -18.60 6.60
CA GLN A 71 20.05 -19.78 7.48
C GLN A 71 20.85 -19.66 8.79
N ASN A 72 21.88 -18.81 8.81
CA ASN A 72 22.72 -18.55 10.00
C ASN A 72 22.14 -17.48 10.94
N CYS A 73 21.06 -16.79 10.56
CA CYS A 73 20.50 -15.63 11.27
C CYS A 73 19.25 -16.02 12.08
N GLN A 74 19.36 -16.91 13.07
CA GLN A 74 18.18 -17.51 13.73
C GLN A 74 17.48 -16.61 14.77
N ASN A 75 18.08 -15.49 15.17
CA ASN A 75 17.54 -14.58 16.19
C ASN A 75 16.69 -13.43 15.63
N ILE A 76 16.41 -13.45 14.33
CA ILE A 76 15.71 -12.37 13.64
C ILE A 76 14.27 -12.27 14.13
N THR A 77 13.90 -11.05 14.52
CA THR A 77 12.55 -10.65 14.93
C THR A 77 11.92 -9.70 13.91
N THR A 78 12.74 -8.95 13.19
CA THR A 78 12.34 -8.03 12.12
C THR A 78 13.18 -8.29 10.88
N PHE A 79 12.54 -8.65 9.78
CA PHE A 79 13.23 -8.94 8.52
C PHE A 79 12.64 -8.13 7.37
N ASN A 80 13.49 -7.33 6.72
CA ASN A 80 13.14 -6.55 5.55
C ASN A 80 14.01 -7.00 4.37
N LEU A 81 13.39 -7.55 3.34
CA LEU A 81 14.06 -7.99 2.13
C LEU A 81 13.43 -7.33 0.91
N SER A 82 14.21 -6.53 0.20
CA SER A 82 13.80 -5.85 -1.03
C SER A 82 14.65 -6.36 -2.20
N LEU A 83 13.99 -7.11 -3.09
CA LEU A 83 14.55 -7.73 -4.29
C LEU A 83 13.78 -7.30 -5.55
N ARG A 84 13.26 -6.08 -5.58
CA ARG A 84 12.54 -5.51 -6.73
C ARG A 84 13.35 -5.63 -8.01
N ASN A 85 12.72 -5.99 -9.14
CA ASN A 85 13.33 -5.98 -10.47
C ASN A 85 14.66 -6.74 -10.56
N ASN A 86 14.75 -7.95 -9.98
CA ASN A 86 15.98 -8.75 -9.95
C ASN A 86 15.97 -9.99 -10.83
N LYS A 87 14.87 -10.23 -11.55
CA LYS A 87 14.68 -11.42 -12.41
C LYS A 87 14.79 -12.72 -11.62
N ILE A 88 14.19 -12.75 -10.42
CA ILE A 88 14.07 -13.97 -9.62
C ILE A 88 12.76 -14.69 -9.93
N GLY A 89 12.77 -16.02 -9.86
CA GLY A 89 11.60 -16.87 -10.12
C GLY A 89 11.22 -17.74 -8.92
N ALA A 90 10.41 -18.76 -9.18
CA ALA A 90 9.85 -19.64 -8.15
C ALA A 90 10.91 -20.32 -7.27
N GLU A 91 12.02 -20.79 -7.87
CA GLU A 91 13.10 -21.44 -7.12
C GLU A 91 13.77 -20.47 -6.13
N SER A 92 13.94 -19.20 -6.50
CA SER A 92 14.45 -18.20 -5.56
C SER A 92 13.52 -18.00 -4.37
N ILE A 93 12.21 -17.95 -4.61
CA ILE A 93 11.21 -17.79 -3.54
C ILE A 93 11.18 -19.02 -2.63
N LYS A 94 11.33 -20.23 -3.18
CA LYS A 94 11.48 -21.46 -2.39
C LYS A 94 12.66 -21.37 -1.43
N ASN A 95 13.82 -20.89 -1.89
CA ASN A 95 15.00 -20.79 -1.04
C ASN A 95 14.87 -19.68 0.03
N ILE A 96 14.23 -18.56 -0.32
CA ILE A 96 13.85 -17.53 0.67
C ILE A 96 12.87 -18.11 1.70
N ALA A 97 11.85 -18.86 1.27
CA ALA A 97 10.88 -19.48 2.16
C ALA A 97 11.54 -20.48 3.14
N ASN A 98 12.44 -21.34 2.65
CA ASN A 98 13.24 -22.24 3.49
C ASN A 98 14.05 -21.47 4.55
N SER A 99 14.53 -20.28 4.21
CA SER A 99 15.28 -19.43 5.14
C SER A 99 14.36 -18.80 6.20
N LEU A 100 13.18 -18.31 5.79
CA LEU A 100 12.17 -17.73 6.69
C LEU A 100 11.68 -18.75 7.72
N GLU A 101 11.61 -20.04 7.37
CA GLU A 101 11.27 -21.11 8.30
C GLU A 101 12.21 -21.19 9.51
N MET A 102 13.44 -20.71 9.38
CA MET A 102 14.41 -20.69 10.47
C MET A 102 14.19 -19.53 11.45
N PHE A 103 13.45 -18.49 11.05
CA PHE A 103 13.22 -17.30 11.88
C PHE A 103 12.05 -17.50 12.85
N LYS A 104 12.22 -18.41 13.82
CA LYS A 104 11.16 -18.78 14.78
C LYS A 104 10.67 -17.60 15.66
N LYS A 105 11.45 -16.53 15.77
CA LYS A 105 11.12 -15.31 16.54
C LYS A 105 10.60 -14.16 15.67
N LEU A 106 10.38 -14.39 14.37
CA LEU A 106 9.96 -13.36 13.43
C LEU A 106 8.58 -12.82 13.81
N SER A 107 8.51 -11.52 14.08
CA SER A 107 7.27 -10.81 14.37
C SER A 107 6.94 -9.76 13.31
N GLN A 108 7.94 -9.28 12.56
CA GLN A 108 7.77 -8.32 11.49
C GLN A 108 8.47 -8.80 10.21
N LEU A 109 7.71 -8.88 9.12
CA LEU A 109 8.21 -9.32 7.81
C LEU A 109 7.83 -8.31 6.74
N HIS A 110 8.82 -7.78 6.03
CA HIS A 110 8.66 -7.02 4.81
C HIS A 110 9.37 -7.73 3.65
N LEU A 111 8.60 -8.08 2.62
CA LEU A 111 9.10 -8.63 1.37
C LEU A 111 8.67 -7.70 0.21
N ASP A 112 9.62 -7.00 -0.40
CA ASP A 112 9.40 -6.29 -1.67
C ASP A 112 9.98 -7.13 -2.82
N LEU A 113 9.09 -7.75 -3.57
CA LEU A 113 9.39 -8.65 -4.68
C LEU A 113 8.82 -8.13 -5.99
N PHE A 114 8.50 -6.83 -6.08
CA PHE A 114 7.87 -6.24 -7.25
C PHE A 114 8.71 -6.45 -8.53
N GLY A 115 8.07 -6.74 -9.66
CA GLY A 115 8.71 -6.77 -10.97
C GLY A 115 9.66 -7.95 -11.17
N ASN A 116 9.28 -9.12 -10.68
CA ASN A 116 10.02 -10.37 -10.84
C ASN A 116 9.23 -11.40 -11.66
N GLN A 117 9.73 -12.64 -11.72
CA GLN A 117 9.16 -13.73 -12.53
C GLN A 117 8.65 -14.87 -11.63
N ILE A 118 8.02 -14.50 -10.50
CA ILE A 118 7.54 -15.47 -9.50
C ILE A 118 6.47 -16.39 -10.11
N ASN A 119 5.57 -15.83 -10.93
CA ASN A 119 4.45 -16.54 -11.55
C ASN A 119 3.58 -17.28 -10.51
N ILE A 120 2.66 -18.13 -10.99
CA ILE A 120 1.86 -18.99 -10.10
C ILE A 120 2.76 -19.95 -9.32
N ASP A 121 3.77 -20.52 -9.97
CA ASP A 121 4.65 -21.57 -9.41
C ASP A 121 5.42 -21.15 -8.16
N GLY A 122 5.68 -19.84 -7.98
CA GLY A 122 6.33 -19.31 -6.79
C GLY A 122 5.38 -19.12 -5.60
N THR A 123 4.07 -19.05 -5.83
CA THR A 123 3.08 -18.75 -4.77
C THR A 123 2.94 -19.81 -3.68
N PRO A 124 3.08 -21.13 -3.94
CA PRO A 124 3.09 -22.14 -2.88
C PRO A 124 4.20 -21.88 -1.85
N TYR A 125 5.35 -21.38 -2.28
CA TYR A 125 6.47 -21.08 -1.39
C TYR A 125 6.22 -19.83 -0.54
N ILE A 126 5.50 -18.83 -1.09
CA ILE A 126 5.03 -17.68 -0.31
C ILE A 126 4.05 -18.14 0.75
N ALA A 127 3.04 -18.94 0.37
CA ALA A 127 2.05 -19.46 1.31
C ALA A 127 2.70 -20.32 2.41
N ARG A 128 3.68 -21.14 2.04
CA ARG A 128 4.49 -21.93 2.97
C ARG A 128 5.29 -21.05 3.94
N ALA A 129 5.93 -19.99 3.46
CA ALA A 129 6.63 -19.06 4.33
C ALA A 129 5.68 -18.42 5.36
N LEU A 130 4.49 -18.01 4.94
CA LEU A 130 3.46 -17.46 5.84
C LEU A 130 2.94 -18.48 6.85
N TYR A 131 2.77 -19.74 6.44
CA TYR A 131 2.37 -20.83 7.32
C TYR A 131 3.34 -21.01 8.50
N TYR A 132 4.65 -20.94 8.25
CA TYR A 132 5.67 -21.15 9.29
C TYR A 132 5.98 -19.91 10.12
N CYS A 133 5.61 -18.72 9.66
CA CYS A 133 5.83 -17.47 10.38
C CYS A 133 4.60 -17.07 11.23
N ASN A 134 4.14 -17.98 12.09
CA ASN A 134 2.91 -17.84 12.89
C ASN A 134 2.95 -16.74 13.98
N ASN A 135 4.15 -16.24 14.32
CA ASN A 135 4.36 -15.17 15.29
C ASN A 135 4.29 -13.76 14.67
N ILE A 136 4.08 -13.64 13.36
CA ILE A 136 4.02 -12.33 12.69
C ILE A 136 2.80 -11.54 13.15
N ASN A 137 3.06 -10.31 13.59
CA ASN A 137 2.04 -9.30 13.87
C ASN A 137 2.07 -8.13 12.86
N HIS A 138 3.14 -8.01 12.07
CA HIS A 138 3.31 -7.01 11.03
C HIS A 138 3.78 -7.68 9.74
N LEU A 139 2.92 -7.72 8.73
CA LEU A 139 3.23 -8.32 7.43
C LEU A 139 3.12 -7.28 6.32
N SER A 140 4.14 -7.19 5.49
CA SER A 140 4.12 -6.38 4.27
C SER A 140 4.70 -7.18 3.13
N ILE A 141 3.89 -7.50 2.13
CA ILE A 141 4.32 -8.22 0.93
C ILE A 141 3.95 -7.41 -0.31
N ASP A 142 4.94 -7.14 -1.15
CA ASP A 142 4.75 -6.54 -2.47
C ASP A 142 5.11 -7.55 -3.56
N LEU A 143 4.08 -8.04 -4.25
CA LEU A 143 4.16 -9.00 -5.35
C LEU A 143 3.72 -8.35 -6.66
N GLY A 144 3.72 -7.02 -6.75
CA GLY A 144 3.28 -6.35 -7.96
C GLY A 144 4.08 -6.80 -9.20
N GLN A 145 3.43 -6.92 -10.35
CA GLN A 145 4.08 -7.28 -11.62
C GLN A 145 4.84 -8.63 -11.56
N ASN A 146 4.15 -9.71 -11.16
CA ASN A 146 4.72 -11.06 -11.05
C ASN A 146 3.87 -12.15 -11.73
N ASN A 147 2.82 -11.79 -12.47
CA ASN A 147 1.93 -12.74 -13.18
C ASN A 147 1.32 -13.81 -12.25
N ILE A 148 0.86 -13.37 -11.06
CA ILE A 148 0.32 -14.24 -10.01
C ILE A 148 -1.04 -14.86 -10.38
N LYS A 149 -1.91 -14.13 -11.10
CA LYS A 149 -3.27 -14.56 -11.49
C LYS A 149 -4.16 -14.97 -10.29
N ASP A 150 -5.37 -15.43 -10.57
CA ASP A 150 -6.35 -15.82 -9.53
C ASP A 150 -5.90 -17.06 -8.73
N GLU A 151 -5.29 -18.03 -9.40
CA GLU A 151 -4.78 -19.26 -8.77
C GLU A 151 -3.69 -18.94 -7.75
N GLY A 152 -2.70 -18.11 -8.12
CA GLY A 152 -1.66 -17.69 -7.21
C GLY A 152 -2.20 -16.85 -6.05
N ALA A 153 -3.21 -16.00 -6.29
CA ALA A 153 -3.89 -15.25 -5.24
C ALA A 153 -4.61 -16.17 -4.24
N ASN A 154 -5.22 -17.27 -4.72
CA ASN A 154 -5.83 -18.29 -3.87
C ASN A 154 -4.80 -18.99 -2.97
N ILE A 155 -3.66 -19.37 -3.54
CA ILE A 155 -2.58 -20.02 -2.79
C ILE A 155 -2.03 -19.06 -1.73
N ILE A 156 -1.78 -17.79 -2.07
CA ILE A 156 -1.35 -16.77 -1.09
C ILE A 156 -2.40 -16.57 0.01
N ALA A 157 -3.69 -16.54 -0.33
CA ALA A 157 -4.78 -16.45 0.63
C ALA A 157 -4.72 -17.58 1.68
N SER A 158 -4.47 -18.82 1.25
CA SER A 158 -4.35 -19.96 2.17
C SER A 158 -3.22 -19.81 3.19
N GLY A 159 -2.13 -19.14 2.83
CA GLY A 159 -1.04 -18.80 3.74
C GLY A 159 -1.43 -17.68 4.71
N LEU A 160 -2.07 -16.63 4.21
CA LEU A 160 -2.56 -15.51 5.02
C LEU A 160 -3.57 -15.93 6.08
N GLU A 161 -4.40 -16.94 5.81
CA GLU A 161 -5.34 -17.50 6.79
C GLU A 161 -4.66 -18.01 8.06
N LYS A 162 -3.36 -18.32 8.02
CA LYS A 162 -2.58 -18.76 9.19
C LYS A 162 -2.01 -17.60 10.01
N CYS A 163 -2.07 -16.38 9.49
CA CYS A 163 -1.53 -15.20 10.16
C CYS A 163 -2.61 -14.51 11.03
N GLU A 164 -3.22 -15.24 11.96
CA GLU A 164 -4.36 -14.74 12.78
C GLU A 164 -3.97 -13.61 13.77
N ASN A 165 -2.68 -13.45 14.04
CA ASN A 165 -2.15 -12.45 14.97
C ASN A 165 -1.78 -11.11 14.32
N LEU A 166 -2.10 -10.92 13.03
CA LEU A 166 -1.77 -9.69 12.32
C LEU A 166 -2.48 -8.46 12.91
N SER A 167 -1.66 -7.51 13.33
CA SER A 167 -2.07 -6.14 13.68
C SER A 167 -1.93 -5.20 12.49
N TYR A 168 -0.98 -5.48 11.58
CA TYR A 168 -0.76 -4.74 10.34
C TYR A 168 -0.57 -5.71 9.17
N LEU A 169 -1.27 -5.43 8.07
CA LEU A 169 -1.13 -6.15 6.80
C LEU A 169 -1.04 -5.16 5.64
N LYS A 170 0.07 -5.20 4.89
CA LYS A 170 0.15 -4.73 3.51
C LYS A 170 0.24 -5.94 2.57
N ILE A 171 -0.69 -6.03 1.63
CA ILE A 171 -0.59 -6.94 0.49
C ILE A 171 -0.75 -6.14 -0.80
N ALA A 172 0.32 -6.08 -1.59
CA ALA A 172 0.31 -5.44 -2.90
C ALA A 172 0.43 -6.50 -4.00
N LEU A 173 -0.60 -6.54 -4.85
CA LEU A 173 -0.81 -7.48 -5.95
C LEU A 173 -1.06 -6.73 -7.27
N LYS A 174 -0.59 -5.49 -7.37
CA LYS A 174 -0.70 -4.65 -8.57
C LYS A 174 -0.18 -5.35 -9.84
N ARG A 175 -0.84 -5.18 -11.00
CA ARG A 175 -0.37 -5.73 -12.30
C ARG A 175 -0.16 -7.26 -12.29
N ASN A 176 -1.12 -8.03 -11.80
CA ASN A 176 -1.00 -9.49 -11.70
C ASN A 176 -2.07 -10.28 -12.46
N TYR A 177 -2.90 -9.61 -13.26
CA TYR A 177 -4.02 -10.24 -13.98
C TYR A 177 -5.02 -10.93 -13.06
N ILE A 178 -5.21 -10.41 -11.85
CA ILE A 178 -6.17 -10.90 -10.86
C ILE A 178 -7.57 -10.41 -11.24
N SER A 179 -8.55 -11.29 -11.23
CA SER A 179 -9.97 -10.98 -11.40
C SER A 179 -10.68 -10.87 -10.05
N SER A 180 -12.01 -10.72 -10.09
CA SER A 180 -12.85 -10.74 -8.89
C SER A 180 -12.74 -12.06 -8.09
N GLU A 181 -12.40 -13.19 -8.72
CA GLU A 181 -12.22 -14.46 -7.99
C GLU A 181 -10.95 -14.44 -7.12
N GLY A 182 -9.81 -13.97 -7.65
CA GLY A 182 -8.60 -13.80 -6.83
C GLY A 182 -8.80 -12.79 -5.71
N ALA A 183 -9.51 -11.69 -5.95
CA ALA A 183 -9.87 -10.72 -4.91
C ALA A 183 -10.77 -11.33 -3.81
N LYS A 184 -11.72 -12.19 -4.19
CA LYS A 184 -12.56 -12.95 -3.26
C LYS A 184 -11.76 -13.91 -2.39
N ASN A 185 -10.74 -14.58 -2.95
CA ASN A 185 -9.86 -15.45 -2.15
C ASN A 185 -9.09 -14.66 -1.10
N ILE A 186 -8.47 -13.52 -1.48
CA ILE A 186 -7.82 -12.64 -0.51
C ILE A 186 -8.83 -12.11 0.53
N SER A 187 -10.04 -11.74 0.13
CA SER A 187 -11.12 -11.34 1.06
C SER A 187 -11.43 -12.42 2.09
N ASN A 188 -11.52 -13.69 1.68
CA ASN A 188 -11.81 -14.80 2.58
C ASN A 188 -10.72 -14.95 3.64
N ALA A 189 -9.45 -14.82 3.27
CA ALA A 189 -8.33 -14.83 4.22
C ALA A 189 -8.41 -13.66 5.22
N LEU A 190 -8.74 -12.46 4.74
CA LEU A 190 -8.88 -11.26 5.59
C LEU A 190 -9.94 -11.43 6.69
N LYS A 191 -11.00 -12.21 6.45
CA LYS A 191 -12.04 -12.49 7.47
C LYS A 191 -11.47 -13.19 8.72
N ARG A 192 -10.34 -13.89 8.60
CA ARG A 192 -9.63 -14.54 9.72
C ARG A 192 -8.72 -13.57 10.49
N CYS A 193 -8.29 -12.48 9.87
CA CYS A 193 -7.35 -11.52 10.45
C CYS A 193 -8.09 -10.40 11.23
N ASN A 194 -8.87 -10.76 12.25
CA ASN A 194 -9.76 -9.81 12.95
C ASN A 194 -9.05 -8.83 13.91
N LYS A 195 -7.75 -9.02 14.16
CA LYS A 195 -6.91 -8.15 15.01
C LYS A 195 -6.28 -6.97 14.24
N ILE A 196 -6.52 -6.89 12.93
CA ILE A 196 -5.92 -5.85 12.09
C ILE A 196 -6.38 -4.45 12.54
N THR A 197 -5.39 -3.59 12.75
CA THR A 197 -5.52 -2.15 12.99
C THR A 197 -5.02 -1.33 11.79
N GLY A 198 -4.06 -1.84 11.04
CA GLY A 198 -3.59 -1.25 9.78
C GLY A 198 -3.74 -2.21 8.61
N LEU A 199 -4.55 -1.84 7.62
CA LEU A 199 -4.78 -2.63 6.41
C LEU A 199 -4.40 -1.82 5.18
N ASN A 200 -3.56 -2.38 4.32
CA ASN A 200 -3.19 -1.84 3.03
C ASN A 200 -3.33 -2.91 1.95
N ILE A 201 -4.28 -2.72 1.04
CA ILE A 201 -4.52 -3.62 -0.08
C ILE A 201 -4.29 -2.83 -1.36
N ASP A 202 -3.34 -3.27 -2.17
CA ASP A 202 -3.09 -2.72 -3.50
C ASP A 202 -3.40 -3.78 -4.56
N PHE A 203 -4.48 -3.55 -5.29
CA PHE A 203 -4.93 -4.32 -6.43
C PHE A 203 -4.85 -3.53 -7.74
N GLY A 204 -4.07 -2.45 -7.81
CA GLY A 204 -4.02 -1.60 -9.00
C GLY A 204 -3.71 -2.37 -10.29
N VAL A 205 -4.25 -1.93 -11.42
CA VAL A 205 -3.99 -2.47 -12.77
C VAL A 205 -4.26 -3.98 -12.82
N ASN A 206 -5.47 -4.39 -12.48
CA ASN A 206 -5.94 -5.77 -12.53
C ASN A 206 -7.28 -5.86 -13.28
N LYS A 207 -7.96 -7.00 -13.20
CA LYS A 207 -9.25 -7.27 -13.85
C LYS A 207 -10.38 -7.37 -12.83
N ILE A 208 -10.29 -6.63 -11.72
CA ILE A 208 -11.28 -6.67 -10.65
C ILE A 208 -12.52 -5.87 -11.07
N SER A 209 -13.69 -6.48 -10.90
CA SER A 209 -15.00 -5.83 -11.11
C SER A 209 -15.63 -5.40 -9.78
N ALA A 210 -16.82 -4.79 -9.84
CA ALA A 210 -17.60 -4.43 -8.66
C ALA A 210 -17.80 -5.60 -7.68
N GLU A 211 -17.95 -6.83 -8.17
CA GLU A 211 -18.10 -8.03 -7.31
C GLU A 211 -16.84 -8.32 -6.49
N GLY A 212 -15.64 -8.15 -7.07
CA GLY A 212 -14.40 -8.34 -6.31
C GLY A 212 -14.23 -7.29 -5.22
N VAL A 213 -14.58 -6.03 -5.52
CA VAL A 213 -14.59 -4.93 -4.54
C VAL A 213 -15.61 -5.19 -3.43
N LYS A 214 -16.81 -5.67 -3.78
CA LYS A 214 -17.84 -6.09 -2.80
C LYS A 214 -17.35 -7.18 -1.88
N ASN A 215 -16.60 -8.16 -2.39
CA ASN A 215 -15.98 -9.18 -1.55
C ASN A 215 -14.98 -8.56 -0.56
N ILE A 216 -14.13 -7.63 -0.99
CA ILE A 216 -13.22 -6.91 -0.08
C ILE A 216 -14.01 -6.07 0.95
N ALA A 217 -15.04 -5.35 0.53
CA ALA A 217 -15.91 -4.60 1.43
C ALA A 217 -16.52 -5.51 2.52
N ASN A 218 -16.98 -6.71 2.14
CA ASN A 218 -17.54 -7.67 3.08
C ASN A 218 -16.53 -8.13 4.14
N SER A 219 -15.25 -8.33 3.80
CA SER A 219 -14.22 -8.69 4.78
C SER A 219 -13.85 -7.52 5.71
N LEU A 220 -13.85 -6.28 5.21
CA LEU A 220 -13.64 -5.09 6.04
C LEU A 220 -14.64 -4.99 7.19
N THR A 221 -15.90 -5.42 7.00
CA THR A 221 -16.91 -5.44 8.08
C THR A 221 -16.55 -6.33 9.27
N LYS A 222 -15.60 -7.26 9.10
CA LYS A 222 -15.07 -8.13 10.16
C LYS A 222 -13.87 -7.50 10.88
N CYS A 223 -13.19 -6.55 10.26
CA CYS A 223 -12.00 -5.88 10.79
C CYS A 223 -12.38 -4.56 11.49
N LYS A 224 -13.13 -4.66 12.60
CA LYS A 224 -13.71 -3.49 13.30
C LYS A 224 -12.69 -2.59 14.00
N ASN A 225 -11.43 -3.05 14.13
CA ASN A 225 -10.37 -2.33 14.83
C ASN A 225 -9.46 -1.51 13.91
N ILE A 226 -9.77 -1.45 12.61
CA ILE A 226 -8.97 -0.69 11.64
C ILE A 226 -8.97 0.80 12.01
N THR A 227 -7.76 1.34 12.18
CA THR A 227 -7.47 2.77 12.34
C THR A 227 -6.79 3.34 11.09
N LEU A 228 -6.02 2.51 10.37
CA LEU A 228 -5.40 2.83 9.09
C LEU A 228 -5.94 1.91 8.00
N LEU A 229 -6.62 2.49 7.01
CA LEU A 229 -7.10 1.78 5.84
C LEU A 229 -6.52 2.39 4.56
N LYS A 230 -5.87 1.58 3.74
CA LYS A 230 -5.45 1.94 2.38
C LYS A 230 -6.02 0.92 1.40
N LEU A 231 -6.74 1.41 0.40
CA LEU A 231 -7.33 0.62 -0.66
C LEU A 231 -6.94 1.23 -2.00
N ASP A 232 -6.12 0.52 -2.77
CA ASP A 232 -5.77 0.91 -4.12
C ASP A 232 -6.39 -0.07 -5.11
N PHE A 233 -7.32 0.43 -5.91
CA PHE A 233 -7.95 -0.27 -7.01
C PHE A 233 -7.77 0.47 -8.34
N TYR A 234 -6.78 1.37 -8.42
CA TYR A 234 -6.41 2.12 -9.62
C TYR A 234 -6.45 1.25 -10.88
N GLU A 235 -7.04 1.75 -11.97
CA GLU A 235 -7.06 1.07 -13.29
C GLU A 235 -7.62 -0.37 -13.23
N ASN A 236 -8.76 -0.53 -12.55
CA ASN A 236 -9.61 -1.73 -12.61
C ASN A 236 -10.97 -1.39 -13.24
N LYS A 237 -11.75 -2.42 -13.63
CA LYS A 237 -13.07 -2.23 -14.24
C LYS A 237 -14.18 -2.13 -13.19
N ILE A 238 -14.14 -1.10 -12.35
CA ILE A 238 -15.02 -0.98 -11.18
C ILE A 238 -16.08 0.09 -11.39
N ILE A 239 -17.33 -0.34 -11.58
CA ILE A 239 -18.49 0.57 -11.59
C ILE A 239 -18.94 0.96 -10.18
N SER A 240 -19.85 1.94 -10.09
CA SER A 240 -20.33 2.56 -8.84
C SER A 240 -20.86 1.59 -7.78
N GLU A 241 -21.41 0.42 -8.16
CA GLU A 241 -21.90 -0.61 -7.22
C GLU A 241 -20.81 -1.14 -6.26
N GLY A 242 -19.58 -1.29 -6.76
CA GLY A 242 -18.44 -1.72 -5.93
C GLY A 242 -18.11 -0.68 -4.85
N ILE A 243 -18.20 0.60 -5.23
CA ILE A 243 -17.94 1.74 -4.36
C ILE A 243 -19.01 1.87 -3.28
N PHE A 244 -20.28 1.62 -3.61
CA PHE A 244 -21.36 1.54 -2.64
C PHE A 244 -21.09 0.47 -1.57
N SER A 245 -20.55 -0.69 -1.95
CA SER A 245 -20.19 -1.73 -0.98
C SER A 245 -19.09 -1.27 -0.03
N ILE A 246 -18.05 -0.59 -0.52
CA ILE A 246 -16.99 -0.02 0.32
C ILE A 246 -17.55 1.03 1.28
N THR A 247 -18.45 1.89 0.80
CA THR A 247 -19.18 2.87 1.63
C THR A 247 -19.87 2.20 2.82
N LYS A 248 -20.63 1.11 2.57
CA LYS A 248 -21.28 0.32 3.64
C LYS A 248 -20.33 -0.36 4.59
N ALA A 249 -19.12 -0.69 4.15
CA ALA A 249 -18.09 -1.22 5.03
C ALA A 249 -17.49 -0.12 5.91
N LEU A 250 -17.16 1.04 5.34
CA LEU A 250 -16.61 2.19 6.06
C LEU A 250 -17.56 2.69 7.16
N GLU A 251 -18.87 2.72 6.91
CA GLU A 251 -19.89 3.05 7.93
C GLU A 251 -19.79 2.19 9.20
N LYS A 252 -19.25 0.96 9.10
CA LYS A 252 -19.06 0.02 10.22
C LYS A 252 -17.66 0.12 10.86
N CYS A 253 -16.70 0.73 10.18
CA CYS A 253 -15.31 0.85 10.63
C CYS A 253 -15.08 2.22 11.29
N GLN A 254 -15.77 2.47 12.42
CA GLN A 254 -15.80 3.78 13.07
C GLN A 254 -14.47 4.23 13.68
N LYS A 255 -13.47 3.34 13.79
CA LYS A 255 -12.14 3.67 14.36
C LYS A 255 -11.14 4.22 13.33
N ILE A 256 -11.51 4.27 12.04
CA ILE A 256 -10.61 4.75 10.99
C ILE A 256 -10.27 6.22 11.25
N SER A 257 -8.98 6.49 11.42
CA SER A 257 -8.41 7.84 11.54
C SER A 257 -7.55 8.22 10.34
N LYS A 258 -7.04 7.23 9.59
CA LYS A 258 -6.25 7.41 8.38
C LYS A 258 -6.86 6.60 7.25
N LEU A 259 -7.38 7.28 6.24
CA LEU A 259 -8.01 6.66 5.09
C LEU A 259 -7.32 7.08 3.80
N ASN A 260 -6.88 6.09 3.02
CA ASN A 260 -6.38 6.27 1.67
C ASN A 260 -7.20 5.42 0.70
N ILE A 261 -7.79 6.06 -0.29
CA ILE A 261 -8.57 5.43 -1.34
C ILE A 261 -8.01 5.90 -2.68
N SER A 262 -7.50 4.95 -3.46
CA SER A 262 -7.06 5.17 -4.83
C SER A 262 -7.99 4.45 -5.79
N PHE A 263 -8.83 5.23 -6.44
CA PHE A 263 -9.86 4.83 -7.39
C PHE A 263 -9.65 5.53 -8.74
N GLY A 264 -8.41 5.80 -9.13
CA GLY A 264 -8.11 6.43 -10.42
C GLY A 264 -8.42 5.51 -11.61
N TYR A 265 -8.92 6.04 -12.72
CA TYR A 265 -9.22 5.30 -13.96
C TYR A 265 -10.17 4.12 -13.76
N ILE A 266 -11.25 4.27 -12.98
CA ILE A 266 -12.25 3.21 -12.80
C ILE A 266 -13.68 3.61 -13.20
N GLN A 267 -13.91 4.86 -13.65
CA GLN A 267 -15.22 5.37 -14.10
C GLN A 267 -16.28 5.41 -12.99
N ILE A 268 -15.93 5.90 -11.80
CA ILE A 268 -16.90 6.01 -10.69
C ILE A 268 -18.03 7.03 -10.94
N GLY A 269 -17.78 8.05 -11.77
CA GLY A 269 -18.71 9.16 -12.00
C GLY A 269 -19.11 9.93 -10.73
N ASP A 270 -20.08 10.82 -10.85
CA ASP A 270 -20.61 11.60 -9.72
C ASP A 270 -21.32 10.71 -8.69
N GLU A 271 -21.97 9.63 -9.14
CA GLU A 271 -22.68 8.68 -8.28
C GLU A 271 -21.73 7.97 -7.30
N GLY A 272 -20.59 7.47 -7.78
CA GLY A 272 -19.61 6.81 -6.93
C GLY A 272 -18.97 7.77 -5.92
N VAL A 273 -18.70 9.01 -6.33
CA VAL A 273 -18.24 10.07 -5.42
C VAL A 273 -19.29 10.41 -4.37
N TYR A 274 -20.57 10.48 -4.74
CA TYR A 274 -21.67 10.68 -3.81
C TYR A 274 -21.72 9.59 -2.74
N TYR A 275 -21.58 8.31 -3.10
CA TYR A 275 -21.53 7.20 -2.13
C TYR A 275 -20.38 7.36 -1.13
N ILE A 276 -19.17 7.62 -1.62
CA ILE A 276 -18.01 7.83 -0.76
C ILE A 276 -18.22 9.04 0.17
N SER A 277 -18.78 10.13 -0.36
CA SER A 277 -19.06 11.35 0.40
C SER A 277 -20.01 11.08 1.58
N ARG A 278 -21.02 10.23 1.36
CA ARG A 278 -21.95 9.77 2.42
C ARG A 278 -21.29 8.90 3.47
N ALA A 279 -20.31 8.08 3.09
CA ALA A 279 -19.54 7.29 4.05
C ALA A 279 -18.82 8.19 5.07
N PHE A 280 -18.26 9.31 4.58
CA PHE A 280 -17.48 10.24 5.39
C PHE A 280 -18.32 11.05 6.37
N GLU A 281 -19.60 11.29 6.08
CA GLU A 281 -20.53 11.85 7.08
C GLU A 281 -20.64 10.98 8.35
N LYS A 282 -20.38 9.67 8.23
CA LYS A 282 -20.44 8.71 9.34
C LYS A 282 -19.06 8.41 9.94
N CYS A 283 -17.97 8.65 9.20
CA CYS A 283 -16.61 8.37 9.65
C CYS A 283 -15.95 9.62 10.26
N GLN A 284 -16.45 10.06 11.41
CA GLN A 284 -16.03 11.33 12.03
C GLN A 284 -14.61 11.30 12.64
N ASN A 285 -13.98 10.14 12.80
CA ASN A 285 -12.64 10.03 13.38
C ASN A 285 -11.49 10.25 12.38
N ILE A 286 -11.80 10.48 11.10
CA ILE A 286 -10.80 10.67 10.05
C ILE A 286 -10.05 11.99 10.27
N THR A 287 -8.73 11.87 10.45
CA THR A 287 -7.80 13.00 10.57
C THR A 287 -6.88 13.14 9.36
N GLN A 288 -6.61 12.02 8.67
CA GLN A 288 -5.86 11.99 7.42
C GLN A 288 -6.71 11.34 6.34
N LEU A 289 -7.01 12.10 5.29
CA LEU A 289 -7.84 11.67 4.16
C LEU A 289 -7.05 11.81 2.86
N ASN A 290 -6.85 10.70 2.15
CA ASN A 290 -6.23 10.68 0.84
C ASN A 290 -7.20 10.04 -0.17
N LEU A 291 -7.63 10.83 -1.14
CA LEU A 291 -8.55 10.45 -2.20
C LEU A 291 -7.88 10.68 -3.55
N ASP A 292 -7.61 9.61 -4.27
CA ASP A 292 -7.19 9.66 -5.66
C ASP A 292 -8.32 9.21 -6.58
N PHE A 293 -9.01 10.19 -7.15
CA PHE A 293 -10.14 10.02 -8.05
C PHE A 293 -9.83 10.53 -9.46
N ARG A 294 -8.56 10.53 -9.87
CA ARG A 294 -8.20 10.96 -11.23
C ARG A 294 -8.90 10.15 -12.31
N SER A 295 -9.26 10.79 -13.41
CA SER A 295 -9.77 10.11 -14.61
C SER A 295 -11.01 9.25 -14.37
N ASN A 296 -12.05 9.85 -13.78
CA ASN A 296 -13.28 9.15 -13.37
C ASN A 296 -14.57 9.77 -13.91
N GLU A 297 -14.46 10.71 -14.84
CA GLU A 297 -15.62 11.40 -15.43
C GLU A 297 -16.47 12.18 -14.41
N ILE A 298 -15.85 12.63 -13.32
CA ILE A 298 -16.50 13.43 -12.28
C ILE A 298 -16.83 14.83 -12.84
N GLN A 299 -18.05 15.31 -12.60
CA GLN A 299 -18.54 16.63 -13.00
C GLN A 299 -18.80 17.50 -11.76
N ASP A 300 -19.55 18.59 -11.93
CA ASP A 300 -19.80 19.57 -10.87
C ASP A 300 -20.60 18.97 -9.70
N GLU A 301 -21.48 18.01 -9.95
CA GLU A 301 -22.28 17.32 -8.93
C GLU A 301 -21.42 16.46 -8.01
N GLY A 302 -20.45 15.73 -8.55
CA GLY A 302 -19.47 14.98 -7.75
C GLY A 302 -18.54 15.92 -6.97
N ALA A 303 -18.09 17.01 -7.59
CA ALA A 303 -17.34 18.06 -6.90
C ALA A 303 -18.13 18.68 -5.74
N GLN A 304 -19.43 18.92 -5.92
CA GLN A 304 -20.33 19.38 -4.86
C GLN A 304 -20.47 18.36 -3.73
N SER A 305 -20.53 17.06 -4.04
CA SER A 305 -20.57 16.00 -3.04
C SER A 305 -19.32 15.98 -2.16
N ILE A 306 -18.13 16.12 -2.78
CA ILE A 306 -16.86 16.24 -2.04
C ILE A 306 -16.85 17.51 -1.20
N SER A 307 -17.32 18.63 -1.75
CA SER A 307 -17.40 19.91 -1.03
C SER A 307 -18.23 19.76 0.25
N ALA A 308 -19.40 19.11 0.16
CA ALA A 308 -20.26 18.84 1.31
C ALA A 308 -19.58 17.92 2.37
N THR A 309 -18.76 16.96 1.94
CA THR A 309 -17.93 16.17 2.85
C THR A 309 -16.93 17.06 3.60
N LEU A 310 -16.22 17.92 2.89
CA LEU A 310 -15.16 18.75 3.48
C LEU A 310 -15.71 19.75 4.50
N GLU A 311 -16.89 20.31 4.26
CA GLU A 311 -17.58 21.19 5.21
C GLU A 311 -17.99 20.46 6.50
N LYS A 312 -18.35 19.17 6.41
CA LYS A 312 -18.74 18.34 7.57
C LYS A 312 -17.54 17.67 8.24
N GLY A 313 -16.42 17.52 7.52
CA GLY A 313 -15.21 16.81 7.94
C GLY A 313 -14.36 17.59 8.93
N GLN A 314 -14.96 17.98 10.07
CA GLN A 314 -14.33 18.87 11.05
C GLN A 314 -13.03 18.32 11.66
N ASN A 315 -12.76 17.02 11.59
CA ASN A 315 -11.53 16.45 12.18
C ASN A 315 -10.38 16.26 11.18
N ILE A 316 -10.59 16.56 9.89
CA ILE A 316 -9.56 16.35 8.86
C ILE A 316 -8.48 17.42 9.00
N THR A 317 -7.25 16.96 9.25
CA THR A 317 -6.04 17.80 9.40
C THR A 317 -5.06 17.63 8.25
N GLU A 318 -5.11 16.50 7.54
CA GLU A 318 -4.31 16.27 6.33
C GLU A 318 -5.24 15.76 5.22
N LEU A 319 -5.28 16.49 4.11
CA LEU A 319 -6.07 16.18 2.93
C LEU A 319 -5.17 16.05 1.70
N TYR A 320 -5.21 14.89 1.07
CA TYR A 320 -4.75 14.70 -0.30
C TYR A 320 -5.96 14.43 -1.17
N LEU A 321 -6.20 15.27 -2.17
CA LEU A 321 -7.31 15.17 -3.09
C LEU A 321 -6.80 15.31 -4.52
N ASN A 322 -6.82 14.20 -5.25
CA ASN A 322 -6.49 14.18 -6.66
C ASN A 322 -7.75 13.99 -7.51
N LEU A 323 -8.13 15.04 -8.22
CA LEU A 323 -9.26 15.12 -9.14
C LEU A 323 -8.80 15.38 -10.58
N GLU A 324 -7.53 15.12 -10.92
CA GLU A 324 -7.01 15.31 -12.27
C GLU A 324 -7.82 14.55 -13.33
N GLN A 325 -7.86 15.06 -14.55
CA GLN A 325 -8.48 14.40 -15.71
C GLN A 325 -9.96 14.06 -15.52
N ASN A 326 -10.71 14.91 -14.84
CA ASN A 326 -12.16 14.79 -14.72
C ASN A 326 -12.88 15.84 -15.61
N LYS A 327 -14.20 15.95 -15.49
CA LYS A 327 -15.06 16.85 -16.27
C LYS A 327 -15.57 18.04 -15.43
N ILE A 328 -14.90 18.37 -14.32
CA ILE A 328 -15.32 19.40 -13.38
C ILE A 328 -15.14 20.78 -14.03
N SER A 329 -16.18 21.61 -14.01
CA SER A 329 -16.13 22.97 -14.53
C SER A 329 -15.63 23.96 -13.46
N MET A 330 -15.45 25.23 -13.84
CA MET A 330 -15.14 26.30 -12.88
C MET A 330 -16.16 26.43 -11.76
N LYS A 331 -17.43 26.06 -11.99
CA LYS A 331 -18.46 26.06 -10.94
C LYS A 331 -18.17 25.01 -9.87
N GLY A 332 -17.89 23.76 -10.27
CA GLY A 332 -17.54 22.68 -9.34
C GLY A 332 -16.24 22.97 -8.59
N ILE A 333 -15.25 23.56 -9.26
CA ILE A 333 -13.98 23.97 -8.65
C ILE A 333 -14.21 25.07 -7.60
N ASN A 334 -15.02 26.09 -7.90
CA ASN A 334 -15.34 27.15 -6.94
C ASN A 334 -16.05 26.59 -5.70
N ASN A 335 -16.93 25.59 -5.85
CA ASN A 335 -17.54 24.91 -4.71
C ASN A 335 -16.51 24.21 -3.82
N LEU A 336 -15.54 23.51 -4.42
CA LEU A 336 -14.46 22.85 -3.69
C LEU A 336 -13.59 23.87 -2.94
N ILE A 337 -13.24 24.98 -3.58
CA ILE A 337 -12.44 26.05 -2.96
C ILE A 337 -13.20 26.65 -1.78
N MET A 338 -14.47 27.02 -1.94
CA MET A 338 -15.28 27.57 -0.84
C MET A 338 -15.38 26.59 0.35
N ALA A 339 -15.52 25.29 0.09
CA ALA A 339 -15.53 24.27 1.14
C ALA A 339 -14.18 24.15 1.85
N LEU A 340 -13.07 24.22 1.11
CA LEU A 340 -11.71 24.22 1.67
C LEU A 340 -11.45 25.47 2.51
N GLU A 341 -11.87 26.66 2.06
CA GLU A 341 -11.75 27.92 2.80
C GLU A 341 -12.55 27.91 4.12
N ARG A 342 -13.69 27.21 4.14
CA ARG A 342 -14.50 27.01 5.35
C ARG A 342 -13.93 25.94 6.28
N SER A 343 -13.05 25.08 5.79
CA SER A 343 -12.43 24.05 6.61
C SER A 343 -11.34 24.66 7.48
N GLN A 344 -11.63 24.81 8.78
CA GLN A 344 -10.72 25.47 9.72
C GLN A 344 -9.60 24.56 10.24
N ASN A 345 -9.71 23.25 10.05
CA ASN A 345 -8.84 22.26 10.67
C ASN A 345 -7.82 21.63 9.73
N ILE A 346 -7.96 21.84 8.41
CA ILE A 346 -6.99 21.33 7.44
C ILE A 346 -5.69 22.09 7.63
N ILE A 347 -4.75 21.36 8.20
CA ILE A 347 -3.34 21.67 8.18
C ILE A 347 -2.92 21.13 6.79
N LYS A 348 -2.34 19.96 6.54
CA LYS A 348 -1.71 19.70 5.21
C LYS A 348 -2.66 19.53 4.01
N LEU A 349 -2.49 20.41 3.01
CA LEU A 349 -3.08 20.51 1.65
C LEU A 349 -2.32 19.83 0.49
N TYR A 350 -2.84 18.77 -0.12
CA TYR A 350 -2.39 18.37 -1.46
C TYR A 350 -3.61 18.30 -2.39
N PHE A 351 -3.67 19.19 -3.38
CA PHE A 351 -4.85 19.33 -4.23
C PHE A 351 -4.47 19.37 -5.71
N TYR A 352 -4.95 18.39 -6.48
CA TYR A 352 -4.61 18.23 -7.89
C TYR A 352 -5.87 18.27 -8.76
N LEU A 353 -5.90 19.20 -9.72
CA LEU A 353 -7.06 19.49 -10.60
C LEU A 353 -6.70 19.52 -12.10
N LYS A 354 -5.46 19.22 -12.49
CA LYS A 354 -4.99 19.29 -13.88
C LYS A 354 -5.92 18.56 -14.85
N GLN A 355 -6.06 19.08 -16.07
CA GLN A 355 -6.84 18.46 -17.16
C GLN A 355 -8.33 18.25 -16.84
N ASN A 356 -8.92 19.13 -16.04
CA ASN A 356 -10.38 19.29 -15.97
C ASN A 356 -10.87 20.27 -17.04
N SER A 357 -12.18 20.24 -17.33
CA SER A 357 -12.84 21.12 -18.31
C SER A 357 -12.41 22.58 -18.12
N TYR A 358 -11.65 23.11 -19.08
CA TYR A 358 -11.22 24.52 -19.16
C TYR A 358 -10.24 25.04 -18.09
N ILE A 359 -9.36 24.21 -17.50
CA ILE A 359 -8.29 24.72 -16.62
C ILE A 359 -6.97 24.94 -17.38
N PHE A 360 -6.70 26.20 -17.73
CA PHE A 360 -5.35 26.77 -17.82
C PHE A 360 -5.20 27.74 -16.64
N ILE A 361 -4.93 27.25 -15.43
CA ILE A 361 -4.82 28.11 -14.24
C ILE A 361 -3.61 27.71 -13.40
N THR A 362 -2.66 28.64 -13.32
CA THR A 362 -1.68 28.79 -12.23
C THR A 362 -2.45 29.13 -10.96
N PHE A 363 -2.58 28.19 -10.02
CA PHE A 363 -3.28 28.44 -8.77
C PHE A 363 -2.39 29.23 -7.79
N LYS A 364 -2.79 30.47 -7.49
CA LYS A 364 -2.45 31.18 -6.25
C LYS A 364 -3.65 31.10 -5.33
N LEU A 365 -3.54 30.39 -4.21
CA LEU A 365 -4.42 30.61 -3.07
C LEU A 365 -3.57 30.68 -1.80
N TYR A 366 -3.64 31.86 -1.19
CA TYR A 366 -3.16 32.17 0.13
C TYR A 366 -4.00 31.41 1.14
N LEU A 367 -3.37 30.75 2.12
CA LEU A 367 -3.71 30.87 3.55
C LEU A 367 -2.71 30.10 4.42
N ILE A 368 -2.06 30.90 5.28
CA ILE A 368 -1.21 30.62 6.46
C ILE A 368 0.18 29.99 6.23
N ASN A 369 1.19 30.84 6.48
CA ASN A 369 2.65 30.64 6.49
C ASN A 369 3.40 30.60 5.15
N ASN A 370 3.39 31.74 4.45
CA ASN A 370 4.41 32.31 3.55
C ASN A 370 5.73 31.51 3.33
N GLN A 371 5.70 30.34 2.69
CA GLN A 371 6.85 29.83 1.93
C GLN A 371 6.38 29.11 0.66
N ARG A 372 6.76 29.68 -0.49
CA ARG A 372 6.55 29.09 -1.82
C ARG A 372 7.68 28.10 -2.13
N TYR A 373 7.30 26.95 -2.68
CA TYR A 373 8.11 26.26 -3.66
C TYR A 373 7.30 26.21 -4.95
N GLU A 374 7.61 27.13 -5.87
CA GLU A 374 7.19 27.03 -7.27
C GLU A 374 8.12 26.03 -7.95
N ASP A 375 7.61 24.84 -8.24
CA ASP A 375 8.14 24.02 -9.31
C ASP A 375 6.93 23.74 -10.21
N ASP A 376 7.05 24.03 -11.50
CA ASP A 376 5.99 24.07 -12.54
C ASP A 376 5.21 22.74 -12.75
N LYS A 377 5.32 21.80 -11.82
CA LYS A 377 4.80 20.44 -11.92
C LYS A 377 4.04 19.96 -10.70
N HIS A 378 4.16 20.58 -9.51
CA HIS A 378 3.52 20.09 -8.29
C HIS A 378 3.22 21.21 -7.29
N VAL A 379 1.98 21.25 -6.77
CA VAL A 379 1.64 22.07 -5.59
C VAL A 379 1.58 21.13 -4.38
N SER A 380 2.61 21.16 -3.55
CA SER A 380 2.63 20.52 -2.23
C SER A 380 2.49 21.60 -1.17
N ILE A 381 1.42 21.57 -0.36
CA ILE A 381 1.22 22.54 0.70
C ILE A 381 1.41 21.84 2.04
N CYS A 382 2.54 22.10 2.70
CA CYS A 382 2.78 21.70 4.08
C CYS A 382 2.31 22.83 4.99
N PHE A 383 1.30 22.56 5.79
CA PHE A 383 0.84 23.49 6.82
C PHE A 383 1.54 23.08 8.12
N LYS A 384 1.87 24.06 8.95
CA LYS A 384 2.40 23.85 10.30
C LYS A 384 1.28 23.87 11.31
#